data_AF-A0A9Q4NUV1-F1
#
_entry.id   AF-A0A9Q4NUV1-F1
#
_cell.length_a   1.000
_cell.length_b   1.000
_cell.length_c   1.000
_cell.angle_alpha   90.00
_cell.angle_beta   90.00
_cell.angle_gamma   90.00
#
_symmetry.space_group_name_H-M   'P 1'
#
loop_
_entity.id
_entity.type
_entity.pdbx_description
1 polymer ?
#
loop_
_entity_poly.entity_id
_entity_poly.type
_entity_poly.pdbx_seq_one_letter_code
_entity_poly.pdbx_strand_id
1 'polypeptide(L)' 'MAGILLLWLVGIVCGWRWTYSRPGSWEGNFWLGTLGERSYRFWLGLIVAAATGCALLLFSVTG' A
#
# COMPACT_ATOMS: atom_id res chain seq x y z
N MET A 1 4.22 -7.94 -11.00
CA MET A 1 3.95 -7.85 -9.54
C MET A 1 5.13 -7.24 -8.80
N ALA A 2 6.33 -7.83 -8.85
CA ALA A 2 7.52 -7.29 -8.20
C ALA A 2 7.90 -5.85 -8.64
N GLY A 3 7.79 -5.52 -9.93
CA GLY A 3 8.10 -4.18 -10.44
C GLY A 3 7.19 -3.06 -9.89
N ILE A 4 5.92 -3.36 -9.64
CA ILE A 4 4.96 -2.41 -9.05
C ILE A 4 5.25 -2.18 -7.57
N LEU A 5 5.67 -3.22 -6.84
CA LEU A 5 6.09 -3.11 -5.44
C LEU A 5 7.40 -2.31 -5.30
N LEU A 6 8.34 -2.48 -6.24
CA LEU A 6 9.56 -1.68 -6.29
C LEU A 6 9.25 -0.20 -6.59
N LEU A 7 8.39 0.09 -7.58
CA LEU A 7 7.98 1.46 -7.88
C LEU A 7 7.21 2.10 -6.71
N TRP A 8 6.39 1.32 -6.00
CA TRP A 8 5.75 1.76 -4.76
C TRP A 8 6.78 2.10 -3.69
N LEU A 9 7.76 1.22 -3.43
CA LEU A 9 8.82 1.43 -2.44
C LEU A 9 9.66 2.68 -2.77
N VAL A 10 10.07 2.83 -4.03
CA VAL A 10 10.77 4.03 -4.52
C VAL A 10 9.90 5.27 -4.35
N GLY A 11 8.60 5.19 -4.63
CA GLY A 11 7.64 6.27 -4.39
C GLY A 11 7.53 6.68 -2.91
N ILE A 12 7.65 5.73 -1.97
CA ILE A 12 7.70 6.03 -0.53
C ILE A 12 9.01 6.72 -0.14
N VAL A 13 10.14 6.21 -0.64
CA VAL A 13 11.48 6.74 -0.32
C VAL A 13 11.68 8.14 -0.88
N CYS A 14 11.31 8.36 -2.15
CA CYS A 14 11.39 9.66 -2.82
C CYS A 14 10.30 10.64 -2.38
N GLY A 15 9.41 10.26 -1.45
CA GLY A 15 8.35 11.13 -0.96
C GLY A 15 7.32 11.51 -2.04
N TRP A 16 7.15 10.67 -3.06
CA TRP A 16 6.30 10.97 -4.20
C TRP A 16 4.85 11.13 -3.73
N ARG A 17 4.32 12.35 -3.80
CA ARG A 17 2.94 12.64 -3.47
C ARG A 17 2.01 12.33 -4.65
N TRP A 18 1.37 11.16 -4.60
CA TRP A 18 0.16 10.91 -5.38
C TRP A 18 -1.01 11.69 -4.76
N THR A 19 -1.78 12.39 -5.56
CA THR A 19 -2.96 13.17 -5.13
C THR A 19 -4.05 12.21 -4.63
N TYR A 20 -4.31 12.20 -3.31
CA TYR A 20 -5.27 11.30 -2.67
C TYR A 20 -6.48 12.00 -2.04
N SER A 21 -6.79 13.23 -2.45
CA SER A 21 -8.01 13.88 -1.98
C SER A 21 -9.21 13.30 -2.70
N ARG A 22 -9.78 12.19 -2.18
CA ARG A 22 -11.14 11.78 -2.51
C ARG A 22 -12.10 12.40 -1.49
N PRO A 23 -12.97 13.34 -1.89
CA PRO A 23 -14.01 13.84 -1.00
C PRO A 23 -14.99 12.68 -0.70
N GLY A 24 -15.20 12.37 0.59
CA GLY A 24 -16.29 11.48 1.04
C GLY A 24 -15.91 10.10 1.63
N SER A 25 -14.64 9.71 1.75
CA SER A 25 -14.27 8.44 2.42
C SER A 25 -13.92 8.66 3.89
N TRP A 26 -14.80 8.30 4.83
CA TRP A 26 -14.59 8.56 6.25
C TRP A 26 -13.44 7.70 6.84
N GLU A 27 -13.47 6.38 6.69
CA GLU A 27 -12.43 5.51 7.29
C GLU A 27 -11.01 5.78 6.76
N GLY A 28 -10.85 5.95 5.44
CA GLY A 28 -9.55 6.25 4.84
C GLY A 28 -8.97 7.59 5.33
N ASN A 29 -9.82 8.60 5.52
CA ASN A 29 -9.42 9.90 6.04
C ASN A 29 -9.08 9.86 7.54
N PHE A 30 -9.74 9.00 8.33
CA PHE A 30 -9.41 8.79 9.74
C PHE A 30 -7.99 8.24 9.90
N TRP A 31 -7.66 7.16 9.17
CA TRP A 31 -6.33 6.54 9.19
C TRP A 31 -5.25 7.45 8.57
N LEU A 32 -5.58 8.20 7.52
CA LEU A 32 -4.70 9.25 6.96
C LEU A 32 -4.39 10.35 7.98
N GLY A 33 -5.40 10.77 8.75
CA GLY A 33 -5.26 11.80 9.78
C GLY A 33 -4.45 11.34 11.01
N THR A 34 -4.57 10.06 11.40
CA THR A 34 -3.83 9.51 12.55
C THR A 34 -2.41 9.07 12.23
N LEU A 35 -2.18 8.43 11.09
CA LEU A 35 -0.86 7.91 10.70
C LEU A 35 -0.04 8.92 9.91
N GLY A 36 -0.68 9.92 9.30
CA GLY A 36 -0.06 10.84 8.35
C GLY A 36 0.16 10.20 6.98
N GLU A 37 0.23 11.02 5.92
CA GLU A 37 0.31 10.56 4.52
C GLU A 37 1.44 9.55 4.26
N ARG A 38 2.60 9.73 4.89
CA ARG A 38 3.77 8.89 4.62
C ARG A 38 3.62 7.50 5.25
N SER A 39 3.20 7.44 6.52
CA SER A 39 3.03 6.18 7.25
C SER A 39 1.85 5.40 6.71
N TYR A 40 0.73 6.07 6.41
CA TYR A 40 -0.45 5.44 5.83
C TYR A 40 -0.13 4.72 4.51
N ARG A 41 0.65 5.36 3.62
CA ARG A 41 1.07 4.75 2.35
C ARG A 41 1.99 3.55 2.55
N PHE A 42 2.92 3.63 3.52
CA PHE A 42 3.83 2.54 3.86
C PHE A 42 3.05 1.30 4.32
N TRP A 43 2.10 1.48 5.24
CA TRP A 43 1.26 0.39 5.75
C TRP A 43 0.37 -0.21 4.67
N LEU A 44 -0.22 0.62 3.80
CA LEU A 44 -1.05 0.13 2.70
C LEU A 44 -0.29 -0.80 1.76
N GLY A 45 0.91 -0.41 1.30
CA GLY A 45 1.65 -1.29 0.40
C GLY A 45 2.29 -2.48 1.10
N LEU A 46 2.55 -2.41 2.41
CA LEU A 46 2.94 -3.60 3.18
C LEU A 46 1.82 -4.64 3.19
N ILE A 47 0.56 -4.22 3.42
CA ILE A 47 -0.60 -5.12 3.38
C ILE A 47 -0.77 -5.72 1.98
N VAL A 48 -0.63 -4.92 0.93
CA VAL A 48 -0.72 -5.41 -0.46
C VAL A 48 0.40 -6.41 -0.77
N ALA A 49 1.63 -6.13 -0.34
CA ALA A 49 2.76 -7.03 -0.50
C ALA A 49 2.54 -8.37 0.23
N ALA A 50 2.07 -8.32 1.47
CA ALA A 50 1.76 -9.50 2.27
C ALA A 50 0.63 -10.32 1.64
N ALA A 51 -0.46 -9.68 1.23
CA ALA A 51 -1.57 -10.34 0.55
C ALA A 51 -1.13 -11.01 -0.76
N THR A 52 -0.30 -10.35 -1.55
CA THR A 52 0.26 -10.91 -2.78
C THR A 52 1.15 -12.11 -2.50
N GLY A 53 2.02 -12.02 -1.48
CA GLY A 53 2.88 -13.12 -1.05
C GLY A 53 2.08 -14.32 -0.56
N CYS A 54 1.06 -14.11 0.29
CA CYS A 54 0.16 -15.16 0.72
C CYS A 54 -0.60 -15.81 -0.44
N ALA A 55 -1.11 -15.02 -1.39
CA ALA A 55 -1.80 -15.55 -2.57
C ALA A 55 -0.89 -16.43 -3.42
N LEU A 56 0.37 -16.01 -3.63
CA LEU A 56 1.36 -16.80 -4.36
C LEU A 56 1.76 -18.08 -3.61
N LEU A 57 1.92 -18.01 -2.29
CA LEU A 57 2.21 -19.18 -1.45
C LEU A 57 1.06 -20.18 -1.50
N LEU A 58 -0.18 -19.71 -1.32
CA LEU A 58 -1.36 -20.57 -1.41
C LEU A 58 -1.45 -21.21 -2.80
N PHE A 59 -1.30 -20.43 -3.86
CA PHE A 59 -1.27 -20.95 -5.23
C PHE A 59 -0.19 -22.02 -5.43
N SER A 60 1.02 -21.82 -4.89
CA SER A 60 2.10 -22.79 -4.98
C SER A 60 1.85 -24.08 -4.20
N VAL A 61 1.01 -24.05 -3.16
CA VAL A 61 0.72 -25.21 -2.30
C VAL A 61 -0.52 -25.96 -2.77
N THR A 62 -1.47 -25.28 -3.42
CA THR A 62 -2.72 -25.87 -3.93
C THR A 62 -2.73 -26.16 -5.43
N GLY A 63 -1.75 -25.62 -6.17
CA GLY A 63 -1.64 -25.73 -7.63
C GLY A 63 -0.89 -26.96 -8.10
#